data_AF-G5GB18-F1
#
_entry.id   AF-G5GB18-F1
#
_cell.length_a   1.000
_cell.length_b   1.000
_cell.length_c   1.000
_cell.angle_alpha   90.00
_cell.angle_beta   90.00
_cell.angle_gamma   90.00
#
_symmetry.space_group_name_H-M   'P 1'
#
loop_
_entity.id
_entity.type
_entity.pdbx_description
1 polymer ?
#
loop_
_entity_poly.entity_id
_entity_poly.type
_entity_poly.pdbx_seq_one_letter_code
_entity_poly.pdbx_strand_id
1 'polypeptide(L)'
;MTERQADSLLRADLWKCFEHFKGYVKDALLLSLLAYNVGVGRLLGYGKHPKSRLLRKIEAGDRNFYREYVSFCRHKGKALKGLVKRRQVEFALFYVP
;
A
#
# COMPACT_ATOMS: atom_id res chain seq x y z
N MET A 1 -24.40 -11.53 -0.12
CA MET A 1 -23.86 -10.27 -0.67
C MET A 1 -23.92 -10.36 -2.18
N THR A 2 -24.56 -9.40 -2.85
CA THR A 2 -24.57 -9.34 -4.32
C THR A 2 -23.27 -8.74 -4.85
N GLU A 3 -22.95 -8.97 -6.13
CA GLU A 3 -21.76 -8.38 -6.77
C GLU A 3 -21.76 -6.85 -6.67
N ARG A 4 -22.90 -6.19 -6.90
CA ARG A 4 -23.04 -4.74 -6.77
C ARG A 4 -22.78 -4.26 -5.33
N GLN A 5 -23.27 -5.00 -4.35
CA GLN A 5 -22.98 -4.69 -2.94
C GLN A 5 -21.50 -4.85 -2.62
N ALA A 6 -20.86 -5.90 -3.15
CA ALA A 6 -19.43 -6.15 -2.97
C ALA A 6 -18.57 -5.04 -3.63
N ASP A 7 -18.90 -4.64 -4.86
CA ASP A 7 -18.20 -3.56 -5.57
C ASP A 7 -18.38 -2.22 -4.86
N SER A 8 -19.58 -1.91 -4.37
CA SER A 8 -19.81 -0.69 -3.58
C SER A 8 -18.99 -0.67 -2.30
N LEU A 9 -18.89 -1.79 -1.58
CA LEU A 9 -18.06 -1.88 -0.37
C LEU A 9 -16.57 -1.76 -0.70
N LEU A 10 -16.12 -2.42 -1.77
CA LEU A 10 -14.75 -2.33 -2.26
C LEU A 10 -14.36 -0.88 -2.58
N ARG A 11 -15.20 -0.16 -3.32
CA ARG A 11 -14.97 1.26 -3.67
C ARG A 11 -14.95 2.14 -2.43
N ALA A 12 -15.88 1.94 -1.50
CA ALA A 12 -15.92 2.70 -0.25
C ALA A 12 -14.66 2.51 0.59
N ASP A 13 -14.18 1.26 0.71
CA ASP A 13 -12.98 0.98 1.50
C ASP A 13 -11.68 1.43 0.82
N LEU A 14 -11.60 1.32 -0.51
CA LEU A 14 -10.50 1.91 -1.27
C LEU A 14 -10.47 3.43 -1.15
N TRP A 15 -11.64 4.08 -1.19
CA TRP A 15 -11.73 5.53 -1.01
C TRP A 15 -11.24 5.97 0.37
N LYS A 16 -11.63 5.27 1.43
CA LYS A 16 -11.11 5.52 2.79
C LYS A 16 -9.58 5.38 2.85
N CYS A 17 -9.02 4.37 2.19
CA CYS A 17 -7.56 4.22 2.10
C CYS A 17 -6.94 5.41 1.36
N PHE A 18 -7.52 5.82 0.24
CA PHE A 18 -7.04 6.94 -0.57
C PHE A 18 -6.98 8.27 0.17
N GLU A 19 -7.99 8.56 1.00
CA GLU A 19 -8.02 9.79 1.81
C GLU A 19 -6.79 9.93 2.71
N HIS A 20 -6.22 8.83 3.21
CA HIS A 20 -5.00 8.85 4.01
C HIS A 20 -3.74 9.17 3.20
N PHE A 21 -3.74 8.91 1.89
CA PHE A 21 -2.56 9.04 1.04
C PHE A 21 -2.67 10.13 -0.04
N LYS A 22 -3.77 10.89 -0.10
CA LYS A 22 -3.97 11.96 -1.10
C LYS A 22 -2.82 12.98 -1.16
N GLY A 23 -2.16 13.25 -0.03
CA GLY A 23 -1.00 14.14 0.04
C GLY A 23 0.26 13.62 -0.66
N TYR A 24 0.32 12.32 -1.00
CA TYR A 24 1.44 11.72 -1.74
C TYR A 24 1.27 11.83 -3.27
N VAL A 25 0.21 12.47 -3.74
CA VAL A 25 -0.03 12.83 -5.15
C VAL A 25 0.19 11.63 -6.09
N LYS A 26 1.31 11.60 -6.82
CA LYS A 26 1.66 10.53 -7.77
C LYS A 26 1.74 9.14 -7.14
N ASP A 27 2.05 9.04 -5.85
CA ASP A 27 2.17 7.77 -5.15
C ASP A 27 0.88 7.39 -4.40
N ALA A 28 -0.13 8.27 -4.37
CA ALA A 28 -1.34 8.09 -3.58
C ALA A 28 -2.04 6.77 -3.92
N LEU A 29 -2.22 6.46 -5.21
CA LEU A 29 -2.92 5.25 -5.65
C LEU A 29 -2.14 3.97 -5.27
N LEU A 30 -0.82 3.95 -5.53
CA LEU A 30 0.07 2.84 -5.18
C LEU A 30 0.06 2.54 -3.67
N LEU A 31 0.11 3.59 -2.84
CA LEU A 31 0.06 3.48 -1.39
C LEU A 31 -1.32 3.04 -0.90
N SER A 32 -2.39 3.52 -1.53
CA SER A 32 -3.76 3.14 -1.19
C SER A 32 -4.01 1.65 -1.42
N LEU A 33 -3.55 1.10 -2.55
CA LEU A 33 -3.66 -0.33 -2.87
C LEU A 33 -2.87 -1.19 -1.90
N LEU A 34 -1.67 -0.74 -1.53
CA LEU A 34 -0.87 -1.40 -0.50
C LEU A 34 -1.61 -1.39 0.84
N ALA A 35 -2.10 -0.22 1.28
CA ALA A 35 -2.81 -0.03 2.53
C ALA A 35 -4.10 -0.85 2.63
N TYR A 36 -4.85 -0.97 1.55
CA TYR A 36 -6.04 -1.82 1.49
C TYR A 36 -5.68 -3.28 1.84
N ASN A 37 -4.50 -3.74 1.42
CA ASN A 37 -4.05 -5.10 1.70
C ASN A 37 -3.36 -5.27 3.07
N VAL A 38 -2.57 -4.28 3.53
CA VAL A 38 -1.72 -4.43 4.73
C VAL A 38 -2.14 -3.58 5.93
N GLY A 39 -3.15 -2.73 5.75
CA GLY A 39 -3.65 -1.76 6.72
C GLY A 39 -2.91 -0.41 6.67
N VAL A 40 -3.65 0.69 6.80
CA VAL A 40 -3.15 2.07 6.82
C VAL A 40 -2.10 2.28 7.92
N GLY A 41 -2.39 1.82 9.15
CA GLY A 41 -1.48 1.96 10.28
C GLY A 41 -0.13 1.28 10.04
N ARG A 42 -0.06 0.26 9.19
CA ARG A 42 1.21 -0.41 8.87
C ARG A 42 2.14 0.45 8.02
N LEU A 43 1.59 1.43 7.31
CA LEU A 43 2.33 2.41 6.53
C LEU A 43 2.61 3.67 7.34
N LEU A 44 1.56 4.28 7.91
CA LEU A 44 1.65 5.55 8.64
C LEU A 44 2.31 5.42 10.02
N GLY A 45 2.29 4.22 10.60
CA GLY A 45 2.64 4.00 12.01
C GLY A 45 1.42 4.13 12.92
N TYR A 46 1.54 3.59 14.14
CA TYR A 46 0.55 3.72 15.21
C TYR A 46 1.19 3.41 16.57
N GLY A 47 0.86 4.19 17.60
CA GLY A 47 1.43 4.01 18.95
C GLY A 47 2.96 4.00 18.93
N LYS A 48 3.57 2.86 19.32
CA LYS A 48 5.02 2.66 19.31
C LYS A 48 5.58 2.22 17.95
N HIS A 49 4.73 1.92 16.97
CA HIS A 49 5.16 1.55 15.62
C HIS A 49 5.39 2.82 14.80
N PRO A 50 6.64 3.11 14.39
CA PRO A 50 6.93 4.30 13.62
C PRO A 50 6.40 4.16 12.19
N LYS A 51 6.32 5.30 11.50
CA LYS A 51 6.06 5.36 10.06
C LYS A 51 7.01 4.44 9.28
N SER A 52 6.46 3.73 8.31
CA SER A 52 7.21 2.78 7.50
C SER A 52 8.39 3.45 6.78
N ARG A 53 9.46 2.66 6.55
CA ARG A 53 10.63 3.14 5.80
C ARG A 53 10.25 3.56 4.37
N LEU A 54 9.26 2.89 3.77
CA LEU A 54 8.69 3.24 2.47
C LEU A 54 8.23 4.71 2.43
N LEU A 55 7.36 5.11 3.36
CA LEU A 55 6.85 6.48 3.38
C LEU A 55 7.96 7.48 3.72
N ARG A 56 8.85 7.16 4.67
CA ARG A 56 9.98 8.03 4.99
C ARG A 56 10.88 8.30 3.78
N LYS A 57 11.10 7.30 2.91
CA LYS A 57 11.82 7.50 1.64
C LYS A 57 11.08 8.40 0.68
N ILE A 58 9.79 8.15 0.46
CA ILE A 58 8.95 8.97 -0.43
C ILE A 58 8.94 10.42 0.04
N GLU A 59 8.77 10.66 1.34
CA GLU A 59 8.77 11.99 1.97
C GLU A 59 10.13 12.70 1.84
N ALA A 60 11.23 11.95 1.89
CA ALA A 60 12.57 12.47 1.65
C ALA A 60 12.89 12.68 0.16
N GLY A 61 11.95 12.39 -0.75
CA GLY A 61 12.16 12.46 -2.19
C GLY A 61 12.97 11.29 -2.77
N ASP A 62 13.34 10.29 -1.95
CA ASP A 62 14.03 9.09 -2.41
C ASP A 62 13.07 8.20 -3.20
N ARG A 63 13.32 8.09 -4.52
CA ARG A 63 12.54 7.28 -5.47
C ARG A 63 13.00 5.83 -5.54
N ASN A 64 14.10 5.47 -4.89
CA ASN A 64 14.60 4.10 -4.79
C ASN A 64 13.96 3.37 -3.59
N PHE A 65 12.63 3.21 -3.64
CA PHE A 65 11.86 2.57 -2.57
C PHE A 65 11.23 1.21 -2.95
N TYR A 66 11.58 0.68 -4.14
CA TYR A 66 11.03 -0.59 -4.64
C TYR A 66 11.21 -1.74 -3.63
N ARG A 67 12.41 -1.85 -3.02
CA ARG A 67 12.71 -2.89 -2.03
C ARG A 67 11.83 -2.76 -0.79
N GLU A 68 11.60 -1.55 -0.31
CA GLU A 68 10.67 -1.30 0.80
C GLU A 68 9.24 -1.67 0.43
N TYR A 69 8.79 -1.37 -0.79
CA TYR A 69 7.44 -1.71 -1.26
C TYR A 69 7.20 -3.22 -1.33
N VAL A 70 8.12 -3.97 -1.96
CA VAL A 70 7.97 -5.43 -2.11
C VAL A 70 8.14 -6.19 -0.78
N SER A 71 8.75 -5.57 0.23
CA SER A 71 8.91 -6.18 1.56
C SER A 71 7.60 -6.42 2.31
N PHE A 72 6.50 -5.77 1.90
CA PHE A 72 5.15 -5.95 2.45
C PHE A 72 4.49 -7.26 1.95
N CYS A 73 5.18 -8.38 2.18
CA CYS A 73 4.80 -9.71 1.72
C CYS A 73 4.87 -10.79 2.80
N ARG A 74 5.07 -10.40 4.08
CA ARG A 74 5.24 -11.34 5.19
C ARG A 74 3.96 -11.55 5.99
N HIS A 75 3.60 -12.81 6.21
CA HIS A 75 2.56 -13.21 7.17
C HIS A 75 3.19 -14.16 8.20
N LYS A 76 3.01 -13.88 9.50
CA LYS A 76 3.60 -14.66 10.61
C LYS A 76 5.10 -14.96 10.40
N GLY A 77 5.85 -13.94 9.97
CA GLY A 77 7.29 -14.05 9.74
C GLY A 77 7.70 -14.79 8.47
N LYS A 78 6.78 -15.29 7.63
CA LYS A 78 7.09 -15.96 6.36
C LYS A 78 6.70 -15.11 5.16
N ALA A 79 7.59 -15.00 4.17
CA ALA A 79 7.27 -14.33 2.92
C ALA A 79 6.34 -15.21 2.08
N LEU A 80 5.22 -14.64 1.63
CA LEU A 80 4.24 -15.32 0.78
C LEU A 80 4.53 -15.00 -0.69
N LYS A 81 4.80 -16.01 -1.50
CA LYS A 81 5.10 -15.85 -2.94
C LYS A 81 4.00 -15.07 -3.69
N GLY A 82 2.73 -15.33 -3.35
CA GLY A 82 1.59 -14.61 -3.94
C GLY A 82 1.61 -13.10 -3.62
N LEU A 83 1.99 -12.71 -2.40
CA LEU A 83 2.12 -11.29 -2.05
C LEU A 83 3.31 -10.64 -2.76
N VAL A 84 4.43 -11.36 -2.90
CA VAL A 84 5.58 -10.84 -3.68
C VAL A 84 5.15 -10.52 -5.11
N LYS A 85 4.49 -11.47 -5.78
CA LYS A 85 3.98 -11.27 -7.15
C LYS A 85 2.98 -10.11 -7.21
N ARG A 86 2.06 -10.00 -6.25
CA ARG A 86 1.11 -8.89 -6.15
C ARG A 86 1.82 -7.55 -6.04
N ARG A 87 2.81 -7.40 -5.14
CA ARG A 87 3.57 -6.16 -4.97
C ARG A 87 4.33 -5.79 -6.25
N GLN A 88 4.90 -6.76 -6.95
CA GLN A 88 5.58 -6.52 -8.23
C GLN A 88 4.63 -5.99 -9.29
N VAL A 89 3.44 -6.58 -9.42
CA VAL A 89 2.42 -6.15 -10.38
C VAL A 89 1.87 -4.76 -10.02
N GLU A 90 1.53 -4.52 -8.75
CA GLU A 90 1.07 -3.21 -8.30
C GLU A 90 2.12 -2.12 -8.58
N PHE A 91 3.39 -2.40 -8.31
CA PHE A 91 4.47 -1.46 -8.60
C PHE A 91 4.63 -1.22 -10.11
N ALA A 92 4.62 -2.28 -10.92
CA ALA A 92 4.72 -2.15 -12.37
C ALA A 92 3.55 -1.37 -12.99
N LEU A 93 2.33 -1.51 -12.46
CA LEU A 93 1.15 -0.85 -13.01
C LEU A 93 0.94 0.59 -12.52
N PHE A 94 1.31 0.89 -11.27
CA PHE A 94 0.96 2.16 -10.62
C PHE A 94 2.15 3.06 -10.28
N TYR A 95 3.38 2.59 -10.53
CA TYR A 95 4.60 3.39 -10.32
C TYR A 95 5.42 3.57 -11.60
N VAL A 96 5.54 2.51 -12.41
CA VAL A 96 6.26 2.58 -13.68
C VAL A 96 5.33 3.22 -14.72
N PRO A 97 5.79 4.26 -15.45
CA PRO A 97 5.01 4.90 -16.52
C PRO A 97 4.61 3.93 -17.64
#